data_AF-A0A8D8KEP1-F1
#
_entry.id   AF-A0A8D8KEP1-F1
#
_cell.length_a   1.000
_cell.length_b   1.000
_cell.length_c   1.000
_cell.angle_alpha   90.00
_cell.angle_beta   90.00
_cell.angle_gamma   90.00
#
_symmetry.space_group_name_H-M   'P 1'
#
loop_
_entity.id
_entity.type
_entity.pdbx_description
1 polymer ?
#
loop_
_entity_poly.entity_id
_entity_poly.type
_entity_poly.pdbx_seq_one_letter_code
_entity_poly.pdbx_strand_id
1 'polypeptide(L)'
;SILGANDAGGSMTIHTFGAYFGLMVTRILHRPNLDKSKHKNSSVYHSDLFAMIGTIFLWMFWPSFNSAITQYGDPQHRTAANTYYSLAACTLATFGFSSLVNPEGKLDMVHIQNAALAGGVAVGTAGEMMLT
;
A
#
# COMPACT_ATOMS: atom_id res chain seq x y z
N SER A 1 22.81 7.04 -9.17
CA SER A 1 22.64 7.23 -7.71
C SER A 1 24.01 7.32 -7.07
N ILE A 2 24.22 8.20 -6.08
CA ILE A 2 25.48 8.28 -5.30
C ILE A 2 25.76 6.95 -4.57
N LEU A 3 24.71 6.24 -4.16
CA LEU A 3 24.80 5.00 -3.36
C LEU A 3 24.65 3.72 -4.19
N GLY A 4 24.39 3.83 -5.50
CA GLY A 4 24.13 2.65 -6.35
C GLY A 4 22.88 1.84 -5.99
N ALA A 5 21.97 2.38 -5.17
CA ALA A 5 20.74 1.70 -4.77
C ALA A 5 19.70 1.66 -5.91
N ASN A 6 18.99 0.53 -6.02
CA ASN A 6 17.82 0.35 -6.88
C ASN A 6 16.56 0.50 -6.04
N ASP A 7 15.58 1.25 -6.54
CA ASP A 7 14.30 1.48 -5.87
C ASP A 7 13.25 2.04 -6.83
N ALA A 8 13.07 1.42 -7.99
CA ALA A 8 12.24 1.97 -9.07
C ALA A 8 10.79 2.26 -8.64
N GLY A 9 10.17 1.35 -7.89
CA GLY A 9 8.83 1.53 -7.31
C GLY A 9 8.80 2.24 -5.96
N GLY A 10 9.94 2.73 -5.46
CA GLY A 10 9.96 3.65 -4.33
C GLY A 10 9.60 3.05 -2.96
N SER A 11 9.81 1.75 -2.72
CA SER A 11 9.54 1.17 -1.39
C SER A 11 10.32 1.90 -0.29
N MET A 12 11.55 2.32 -0.58
CA MET A 12 12.38 3.09 0.35
C MET A 12 12.14 4.60 0.21
N THR A 13 12.32 5.13 -1.00
CA THR A 13 12.36 6.57 -1.27
C THR A 13 11.00 7.26 -1.22
N ILE A 14 9.91 6.52 -1.45
CA ILE A 14 8.53 7.05 -1.38
C ILE A 14 7.84 6.55 -0.12
N HIS A 15 7.64 5.23 0.01
CA HIS A 15 6.76 4.68 1.03
C HIS A 15 7.39 4.70 2.42
N THR A 16 8.62 4.18 2.57
CA THR A 16 9.33 4.20 3.85
C THR A 16 9.59 5.64 4.29
N PHE A 17 10.15 6.47 3.40
CA PHE A 17 10.37 7.89 3.69
C PHE A 17 9.08 8.61 4.11
N GLY A 18 8.01 8.55 3.30
CA GLY A 18 6.76 9.24 3.57
C GLY A 18 6.07 8.78 4.84
N ALA A 19 6.08 7.46 5.12
CA ALA A 19 5.49 6.91 6.33
C ALA A 19 6.20 7.40 7.59
N TYR A 20 7.53 7.23 7.67
CA TYR A 20 8.29 7.64 8.86
C TYR A 20 8.36 9.16 9.03
N PHE A 21 8.43 9.91 7.93
CA PHE A 21 8.30 11.37 7.98
C PHE A 21 6.94 11.79 8.56
N GLY A 22 5.84 11.22 8.07
CA GLY A 22 4.50 11.50 8.57
C GLY A 22 4.32 11.12 10.05
N LEU A 23 4.89 9.99 10.47
CA LEU A 23 4.91 9.58 11.88
C LEU A 23 5.67 10.57 12.77
N MET A 24 6.79 11.12 12.29
CA MET A 24 7.51 12.15 13.03
C MET A 24 6.69 13.44 13.14
N VAL A 25 6.07 13.88 12.05
CA VAL A 25 5.21 15.07 12.04
C VAL A 25 4.03 14.90 13.00
N THR A 26 3.32 13.76 12.96
CA THR A 26 2.20 13.52 13.88
C THR A 26 2.64 13.40 15.34
N ARG A 27 3.86 12.90 15.59
CA ARG A 27 4.44 12.81 16.93
C ARG A 27 4.79 14.19 17.50
N ILE A 28 5.30 15.10 16.68
CA ILE A 28 5.59 16.49 17.07
C ILE A 28 4.29 17.26 17.29
N LEU A 29 3.31 17.08 16.40
CA LEU A 29 2.01 17.76 16.45
C LEU A 29 0.98 17.04 17.34
N HIS A 30 1.43 16.23 18.31
CA HIS A 30 0.54 15.45 19.15
C HIS A 30 -0.47 16.34 19.90
N ARG A 31 -1.74 15.92 19.90
CA ARG A 31 -2.85 16.65 20.53
C ARG A 31 -3.29 15.93 21.81
N PRO A 32 -3.06 16.50 23.02
CA PRO A 32 -3.39 15.84 24.29
C PRO A 32 -4.87 15.50 24.48
N ASN A 33 -5.78 16.23 23.80
CA ASN A 33 -7.22 16.05 23.91
C ASN A 33 -7.84 15.32 22.69
N LEU A 34 -7.05 14.53 21.94
CA LEU A 34 -7.50 13.89 20.70
C LEU A 34 -8.72 12.99 20.90
N ASP A 35 -8.83 12.32 22.05
CA ASP A 35 -9.95 11.44 22.40
C ASP A 35 -11.32 12.14 22.34
N LYS A 36 -11.38 13.45 22.58
CA LYS A 36 -12.62 14.24 22.45
C LYS A 36 -13.20 14.19 21.03
N SER A 37 -12.36 13.92 20.03
CA SER A 37 -12.76 13.79 18.62
C SER A 37 -12.84 12.36 18.11
N LYS A 38 -12.61 11.34 18.96
CA LYS A 38 -12.55 9.92 18.55
C LYS A 38 -13.83 9.43 17.86
N HIS A 39 -14.99 9.92 18.28
CA HIS A 39 -16.29 9.61 17.68
C HIS A 39 -16.42 10.04 16.20
N LYS A 40 -15.53 10.92 15.71
CA LYS A 40 -15.47 11.33 14.30
C LYS A 40 -14.44 10.52 13.49
N ASN A 41 -13.57 9.76 14.16
CA ASN A 41 -12.54 8.94 13.52
C ASN A 41 -13.07 7.53 13.24
N SER A 42 -14.15 7.48 12.48
CA SER A 42 -14.81 6.25 12.02
C SER A 42 -15.41 6.50 10.65
N SER A 43 -15.66 5.43 9.90
CA SER A 43 -16.36 5.51 8.63
C SER A 43 -17.89 5.45 8.81
N VAL A 44 -18.59 5.90 7.78
CA VAL A 44 -19.98 5.54 7.48
C VAL A 44 -20.02 4.83 6.12
N TYR A 45 -21.12 4.12 5.83
CA TYR A 45 -21.25 3.29 4.63
C TYR A 45 -20.79 3.98 3.34
N HIS A 46 -21.27 5.19 3.06
CA HIS A 46 -20.90 5.90 1.84
C HIS A 46 -19.44 6.37 1.82
N SER A 47 -18.86 6.72 2.97
CA SER A 47 -17.43 7.07 3.02
C SER A 47 -16.53 5.87 2.72
N ASP A 48 -16.94 4.65 3.13
CA ASP A 48 -16.22 3.43 2.78
C ASP A 48 -16.31 3.11 1.28
N LEU A 49 -17.47 3.35 0.66
CA LEU A 49 -17.61 3.23 -0.80
C LEU A 49 -16.72 4.24 -1.53
N PHE A 50 -16.68 5.50 -1.08
CA PHE A 50 -15.80 6.51 -1.65
C PHE A 50 -14.31 6.15 -1.48
N ALA A 51 -13.90 5.66 -0.31
CA ALA A 51 -12.53 5.20 -0.07
C ALA A 51 -12.15 4.04 -0.99
N MET A 52 -13.08 3.10 -1.22
CA MET A 52 -12.87 1.97 -2.13
C MET A 52 -12.61 2.38 -3.58
N ILE A 53 -13.19 3.50 -4.06
CA ILE A 53 -12.85 4.04 -5.38
C ILE A 53 -11.36 4.36 -5.43
N GLY A 54 -10.84 5.05 -4.40
CA GLY A 54 -9.40 5.33 -4.28
C GLY A 54 -8.56 4.06 -4.26
N THR A 55 -8.95 3.06 -3.45
CA THR A 55 -8.28 1.77 -3.39
C THR A 55 -8.23 1.07 -4.75
N ILE A 56 -9.33 1.04 -5.50
CA ILE A 56 -9.40 0.38 -6.81
C ILE A 56 -8.48 1.08 -7.83
N PHE A 57 -8.48 2.41 -7.87
CA PHE A 57 -7.58 3.17 -8.75
C PHE A 57 -6.10 2.93 -8.41
N LEU A 58 -5.74 2.96 -7.12
CA LEU A 58 -4.39 2.64 -6.66
C LEU A 58 -4.01 1.21 -7.07
N TRP A 59 -4.86 0.23 -6.79
CA TRP A 59 -4.62 -1.17 -7.10
C TRP A 59 -4.41 -1.41 -8.60
N MET A 60 -5.29 -0.87 -9.45
CA MET A 60 -5.22 -1.06 -10.91
C MET A 60 -4.00 -0.42 -11.54
N PHE A 61 -3.57 0.75 -11.05
CA PHE A 61 -2.47 1.51 -11.65
C PHE A 61 -1.12 1.31 -10.96
N TRP A 62 -1.05 0.56 -9.87
CA TRP A 62 0.21 0.25 -9.19
C TRP A 62 1.25 -0.44 -10.09
N PRO A 63 0.90 -1.39 -10.97
CA PRO A 63 1.87 -1.98 -11.90
C PRO A 63 2.60 -0.92 -12.72
N SER A 64 1.86 0.07 -13.25
CA SER A 64 2.43 1.21 -13.96
C SER A 64 3.28 2.09 -13.06
N PHE A 65 2.86 2.32 -11.82
CA PHE A 65 3.61 3.11 -10.84
C PHE A 65 4.99 2.49 -10.57
N ASN A 66 5.04 1.19 -10.26
CA ASN A 66 6.30 0.51 -9.96
C ASN A 66 7.20 0.37 -11.20
N SER A 67 6.62 0.25 -12.40
CA SER A 67 7.37 0.06 -13.65
C SER A 67 7.67 1.35 -14.42
N ALA A 68 7.28 2.52 -13.91
CA ALA A 68 7.37 3.77 -14.67
C ALA A 68 8.81 4.16 -15.02
N ILE A 69 9.75 3.91 -14.10
CA ILE A 69 11.16 4.34 -14.21
C ILE A 69 12.16 3.19 -14.29
N THR A 70 11.66 1.95 -14.35
CA THR A 70 12.49 0.77 -14.62
C THR A 70 13.05 0.82 -16.04
N GLN A 71 14.16 0.13 -16.28
CA GLN A 71 14.71 0.00 -17.64
C GLN A 71 13.67 -0.55 -18.63
N TYR A 72 13.57 0.08 -19.81
CA TYR A 72 12.61 -0.32 -20.83
C TYR A 72 12.83 -1.76 -21.30
N GLY A 73 11.73 -2.41 -21.68
CA GLY A 73 11.71 -3.79 -22.16
C GLY A 73 11.45 -4.77 -21.03
N ASP A 74 12.28 -5.80 -20.95
CA ASP A 74 12.08 -6.95 -20.05
C ASP A 74 11.97 -6.56 -18.55
N PRO A 75 12.81 -5.68 -17.98
CA PRO A 75 12.67 -5.26 -16.57
C PRO A 75 11.35 -4.53 -16.29
N GLN A 76 10.91 -3.66 -17.20
CA GLN A 76 9.64 -2.95 -17.07
C GLN A 76 8.44 -3.89 -17.09
N HIS A 77 8.41 -4.81 -18.06
CA HIS A 77 7.34 -5.80 -18.16
C HIS A 77 7.31 -6.73 -16.93
N ARG A 78 8.48 -7.22 -16.49
CA ARG A 78 8.61 -8.03 -15.27
C ARG A 78 8.12 -7.28 -14.04
N THR A 79 8.46 -6.00 -13.89
CA THR A 79 8.03 -5.18 -12.75
C THR A 79 6.52 -5.03 -12.69
N ALA A 80 5.88 -4.77 -13.83
CA ALA A 80 4.43 -4.68 -13.91
C ALA A 80 3.77 -6.02 -13.53
N ALA A 81 4.27 -7.14 -14.07
CA ALA A 81 3.76 -8.47 -13.77
C ALA A 81 3.95 -8.87 -12.29
N ASN A 82 5.15 -8.68 -11.74
CA ASN A 82 5.46 -8.97 -10.33
C ASN A 82 4.61 -8.12 -9.38
N THR A 83 4.39 -6.85 -9.72
CA THR A 83 3.51 -5.96 -8.94
C THR A 83 2.07 -6.46 -8.95
N TYR A 84 1.56 -6.85 -10.12
CA TYR A 84 0.21 -7.41 -10.25
C TYR A 84 0.03 -8.68 -9.41
N TYR A 85 0.96 -9.64 -9.51
CA TYR A 85 0.88 -10.89 -8.76
C TYR A 85 1.02 -10.67 -7.24
N SER A 86 1.91 -9.77 -6.82
CA SER A 86 2.05 -9.38 -5.41
C SER A 86 0.77 -8.76 -4.87
N LEU A 87 0.16 -7.84 -5.62
CA LEU A 87 -1.12 -7.24 -5.26
C LEU A 87 -2.25 -8.28 -5.19
N ALA A 88 -2.34 -9.20 -6.14
CA ALA A 88 -3.36 -10.26 -6.13
C ALA A 88 -3.20 -11.17 -4.90
N ALA A 89 -1.98 -11.63 -4.60
CA ALA A 89 -1.70 -12.44 -3.43
C ALA A 89 -1.98 -11.68 -2.13
N CYS A 90 -1.60 -10.40 -2.06
CA CYS A 90 -1.82 -9.54 -0.90
C CYS A 90 -3.32 -9.25 -0.69
N THR A 91 -4.10 -9.07 -1.74
CA THR A 91 -5.56 -8.96 -1.65
C THR A 91 -6.16 -10.22 -1.05
N LEU A 92 -5.84 -11.41 -1.57
CA LEU A 92 -6.37 -12.67 -1.01
C LEU A 92 -5.98 -12.86 0.47
N ALA A 93 -4.72 -12.60 0.80
CA ALA A 93 -4.25 -12.64 2.17
C ALA A 93 -5.00 -11.63 3.05
N THR A 94 -5.21 -10.40 2.58
CA THR A 94 -5.93 -9.36 3.31
C THR A 94 -7.37 -9.78 3.62
N PHE A 95 -8.10 -10.35 2.67
CA PHE A 95 -9.45 -10.84 2.92
C PHE A 95 -9.46 -12.00 3.92
N GLY A 96 -8.55 -12.97 3.76
CA GLY A 96 -8.39 -14.08 4.68
C GLY A 96 -8.08 -13.62 6.10
N PHE A 97 -7.05 -12.80 6.27
CA PHE A 97 -6.65 -12.27 7.58
C PHE A 97 -7.70 -11.34 8.19
N SER A 98 -8.39 -10.51 7.39
CA SER A 98 -9.45 -9.63 7.88
C SER A 98 -10.58 -10.43 8.55
N SER A 99 -10.99 -11.54 7.93
CA SER A 99 -11.96 -12.46 8.53
C SER A 99 -11.37 -13.20 9.74
N LEU A 100 -10.14 -13.72 9.65
CA LEU A 100 -9.50 -14.50 10.71
C LEU A 100 -9.29 -13.72 12.02
N VAL A 101 -8.96 -12.44 11.94
CA VAL A 101 -8.71 -11.60 13.14
C VAL A 101 -9.99 -10.96 13.68
N ASN A 102 -11.11 -11.05 12.95
CA ASN A 102 -12.40 -10.59 13.40
C ASN A 102 -13.12 -11.70 14.19
N PRO A 103 -13.53 -11.49 15.46
CA PRO A 103 -14.19 -12.51 16.27
C PRO A 103 -15.48 -13.10 15.65
N GLU A 104 -16.15 -12.34 14.78
CA GLU A 104 -17.37 -12.77 14.09
C GLU A 104 -17.09 -13.31 12.68
N GLY A 105 -15.82 -13.41 12.27
CA GLY A 105 -15.42 -13.82 10.93
C GLY A 105 -15.75 -12.80 9.83
N LYS A 106 -16.18 -11.59 10.20
CA LYS A 106 -16.58 -10.53 9.26
C LYS A 106 -15.36 -9.81 8.68
N LEU A 107 -15.54 -9.24 7.50
CA LEU A 107 -14.54 -8.40 6.86
C LEU A 107 -14.60 -6.97 7.43
N ASP A 108 -13.44 -6.41 7.74
CA ASP A 108 -13.27 -4.99 8.04
C ASP A 108 -12.84 -4.22 6.78
N MET A 109 -13.61 -3.19 6.42
CA MET A 109 -13.35 -2.37 5.23
C MET A 109 -12.05 -1.58 5.31
N VAL A 110 -11.56 -1.22 6.51
CA VAL A 110 -10.26 -0.54 6.66
C VAL A 110 -9.13 -1.47 6.24
N HIS A 111 -9.21 -2.77 6.56
CA HIS A 111 -8.25 -3.75 6.07
C HIS A 111 -8.30 -3.84 4.54
N ILE A 112 -9.49 -3.99 3.95
CA ILE A 112 -9.64 -4.16 2.50
C ILE A 112 -9.14 -2.92 1.73
N GLN A 113 -9.47 -1.71 2.21
CA GLN A 113 -9.10 -0.46 1.56
C GLN A 113 -7.59 -0.19 1.55
N ASN A 114 -6.87 -0.66 2.58
CA ASN A 114 -5.46 -0.29 2.81
C ASN A 114 -4.51 -1.48 2.69
N ALA A 115 -4.77 -2.59 3.39
CA ALA A 115 -3.83 -3.71 3.47
C ALA A 115 -3.71 -4.46 2.15
N ALA A 116 -4.78 -4.50 1.32
CA ALA A 116 -4.73 -5.11 -0.01
C ALA A 116 -3.70 -4.44 -0.95
N LEU A 117 -3.30 -3.21 -0.64
CA LEU A 117 -2.33 -2.43 -1.41
C LEU A 117 -0.87 -2.66 -0.95
N ALA A 118 -0.67 -3.30 0.21
CA ALA A 118 0.66 -3.48 0.80
C ALA A 118 1.59 -4.31 -0.10
N GLY A 119 1.04 -5.24 -0.90
CA GLY A 119 1.79 -6.01 -1.88
C GLY A 119 2.48 -5.13 -2.93
N GLY A 120 1.83 -4.06 -3.38
CA GLY A 120 2.39 -3.11 -4.34
C GLY A 120 3.56 -2.32 -3.75
N VAL A 121 3.43 -1.89 -2.48
CA VAL A 121 4.50 -1.24 -1.72
C VAL A 121 5.68 -2.18 -1.51
N ALA A 122 5.42 -3.43 -1.11
CA ALA A 122 6.46 -4.40 -0.74
C ALA A 122 7.40 -4.76 -1.90
N VAL A 123 6.87 -4.81 -3.13
CA VAL A 123 7.66 -5.17 -4.32
C VAL A 123 8.16 -3.97 -5.12
N GLY A 124 8.00 -2.73 -4.62
CA GLY A 124 8.47 -1.54 -5.32
C GLY A 124 9.98 -1.56 -5.63
N THR A 125 10.82 -1.96 -4.68
CA THR A 125 12.26 -2.13 -4.90
C THR A 125 12.57 -3.41 -5.70
N ALA A 126 11.97 -4.55 -5.32
CA ALA A 126 12.35 -5.86 -5.83
C ALA A 126 11.70 -6.22 -7.18
N GLY A 127 10.68 -5.47 -7.61
CA GLY A 127 9.83 -5.83 -8.75
C GLY A 127 10.58 -6.00 -10.06
N GLU A 128 11.64 -5.21 -10.27
CA GLU A 128 12.48 -5.27 -11.48
C GLU A 128 13.58 -6.33 -11.43
N MET A 129 13.84 -6.92 -10.26
CA MET A 129 14.96 -7.85 -10.07
C MET A 129 14.66 -9.18 -10.76
N MET A 130 15.69 -9.80 -11.35
CA MET A 130 15.57 -11.15 -11.89
C MET A 130 15.42 -12.15 -10.76
N LEU A 131 14.47 -13.08 -10.90
CA LEU A 131 14.37 -14.25 -10.05
C LEU A 131 15.40 -15.27 -10.56
N THR A 132 16.64 -15.11 -10.08
CA THR A 132 17.84 -15.96 -10.33
C THR A 132 18.08 -16.39 -11.77
#